data_AF-A0A955SJX7-F1
#
_entry.id   AF-A0A955SJX7-F1
#
_cell.length_a   1.000
_cell.length_b   1.000
_cell.length_c   1.000
_cell.angle_alpha   90.00
_cell.angle_beta   90.00
_cell.angle_gamma   90.00
#
_symmetry.space_group_name_H-M   'P 1'
#
loop_
_entity.id
_entity.type
_entity.pdbx_description
1 polymer ?
#
loop_
_entity_poly.entity_id
_entity_poly.type
_entity_poly.pdbx_seq_one_letter_code
_entity_poly.pdbx_strand_id
1 'polypeptide(L)'
;MIRIIREGSAKYPWILKLLILGIAVTFVIGMGWYGYESTQGNAVAVVGPYKVSKDEYLRAKQGYFRFYRDQLKQEDVKEETIQQLALEGLITTKSWQFLADEMNLAVSAQELHDAIVNQKDFQKD
;
A
#
# COMPACT_ATOMS: atom_id res chain seq x y z
N MET A 1 2.11 -18.52 -54.18
CA MET A 1 1.83 -18.12 -52.79
C MET A 1 2.64 -16.91 -52.30
N ILE A 2 3.91 -16.74 -52.69
CA ILE A 2 4.76 -15.60 -52.24
C ILE A 2 4.31 -14.23 -52.80
N ARG A 3 3.60 -14.19 -53.94
CA ARG A 3 3.07 -12.94 -54.53
C ARG A 3 1.91 -12.32 -53.75
N ILE A 4 1.04 -13.13 -53.15
CA ILE A 4 -0.15 -12.64 -52.41
C ILE A 4 0.27 -11.88 -51.14
N ILE A 5 1.32 -12.36 -50.46
CA ILE A 5 1.89 -11.72 -49.28
C ILE A 5 2.53 -10.37 -49.63
N ARG A 6 3.18 -10.28 -50.80
CA ARG A 6 3.83 -9.05 -51.27
C ARG A 6 2.83 -7.98 -51.72
N GLU A 7 1.71 -8.36 -52.35
CA GLU A 7 0.68 -7.41 -52.77
C GLU A 7 -0.22 -6.94 -51.62
N GLY A 8 -0.48 -7.81 -50.62
CA GLY A 8 -1.25 -7.43 -49.43
C GLY A 8 -0.58 -6.35 -48.57
N SER A 9 0.76 -6.41 -48.46
CA SER A 9 1.56 -5.42 -47.71
C SER A 9 1.59 -4.04 -48.39
N ALA A 10 1.55 -3.99 -49.73
CA ALA A 10 1.61 -2.73 -50.48
C ALA A 10 0.24 -2.02 -50.61
N LYS A 11 -0.87 -2.77 -50.60
CA LYS A 11 -2.19 -2.24 -51.00
C LYS A 11 -3.04 -1.73 -49.83
N TYR A 12 -2.81 -2.21 -48.60
CA TYR A 12 -3.63 -1.83 -47.44
C TYR A 12 -2.79 -1.60 -46.16
N PRO A 13 -1.86 -0.62 -46.15
CA PRO A 13 -1.06 -0.30 -44.97
C PRO A 13 -1.91 0.09 -43.75
N TRP A 14 -3.14 0.56 -43.98
CA TRP A 14 -4.11 0.90 -42.93
C TRP A 14 -4.70 -0.33 -42.23
N ILE A 15 -4.89 -1.46 -42.94
CA ILE A 15 -5.36 -2.72 -42.32
C ILE A 15 -4.28 -3.27 -41.39
N LEU A 16 -3.02 -3.18 -41.81
CA LEU A 16 -1.88 -3.60 -41.00
C LEU A 16 -1.74 -2.73 -39.74
N LYS A 17 -1.97 -1.42 -39.86
CA LYS A 17 -2.05 -0.49 -38.71
C LYS A 17 -3.20 -0.84 -37.77
N LEU A 18 -4.39 -1.17 -38.29
CA LEU A 18 -5.54 -1.57 -37.48
C LEU A 18 -5.29 -2.87 -36.72
N LEU A 19 -4.61 -3.83 -37.36
CA LEU A 19 -4.26 -5.10 -36.73
C LEU A 19 -3.22 -4.91 -35.62
N ILE A 20 -2.19 -4.08 -35.84
CA ILE A 20 -1.21 -3.71 -34.82
C ILE A 20 -1.90 -2.95 -33.67
N LEU A 21 -2.79 -2.00 -33.98
CA LEU A 21 -3.57 -1.27 -32.99
C LEU A 21 -4.44 -2.22 -32.16
N GLY A 22 -5.09 -3.18 -32.80
CA GLY A 22 -5.89 -4.21 -32.14
C GLY A 22 -5.07 -5.04 -31.16
N ILE A 23 -3.90 -5.50 -31.57
CA ILE A 23 -2.97 -6.25 -30.69
C ILE A 23 -2.46 -5.36 -29.54
N ALA A 24 -2.14 -4.09 -29.82
CA ALA A 24 -1.70 -3.16 -28.78
C ALA A 24 -2.81 -2.91 -27.74
N VAL A 25 -4.05 -2.73 -28.18
CA VAL A 25 -5.21 -2.55 -27.29
C VAL A 25 -5.48 -3.80 -26.48
N THR A 26 -5.43 -4.99 -27.07
CA THR A 26 -5.62 -6.24 -26.33
C THR A 26 -4.48 -6.50 -25.34
N PHE A 27 -3.24 -6.08 -25.63
CA PHE A 27 -2.15 -6.12 -24.64
C PHE A 27 -2.34 -5.11 -23.51
N VAL A 28 -2.74 -3.88 -23.81
CA VAL A 28 -2.97 -2.82 -22.80
C VAL A 28 -4.12 -3.20 -21.86
N ILE A 29 -5.21 -3.78 -22.41
CA ILE A 29 -6.35 -4.23 -21.62
C ILE A 29 -6.06 -5.58 -20.94
N GLY A 30 -5.49 -6.55 -21.66
CA GLY A 30 -5.25 -7.91 -21.19
C GLY A 30 -4.09 -8.05 -20.20
N MET A 31 -3.03 -7.25 -20.33
CA MET A 31 -1.93 -7.16 -19.34
C MET A 31 -2.26 -6.18 -18.19
N GLY A 32 -3.48 -5.64 -18.13
CA GLY A 32 -3.97 -4.89 -16.98
C GLY A 32 -3.43 -3.46 -16.83
N TRP A 33 -2.89 -2.84 -17.88
CA TRP A 33 -2.37 -1.47 -17.82
C TRP A 33 -3.48 -0.43 -17.62
N TYR A 34 -4.70 -0.69 -18.12
CA TYR A 34 -5.86 0.21 -17.99
C TYR A 34 -6.63 0.08 -16.66
N GLY A 35 -6.17 -0.75 -15.72
CA GLY A 35 -6.82 -1.01 -14.43
C GLY A 35 -5.88 -0.93 -13.23
N TYR A 36 -4.70 -0.32 -13.38
CA TYR A 36 -3.71 -0.18 -12.32
C TYR A 36 -3.98 1.05 -11.43
N GLU A 37 -5.23 1.27 -11.04
CA GLU A 37 -5.55 2.08 -9.86
C GLU A 37 -5.66 1.12 -8.66
N SER A 38 -4.80 1.34 -7.66
CA SER A 38 -4.84 0.79 -6.30
C SER A 38 -4.45 -0.66 -5.98
N THR A 39 -3.92 -1.48 -6.91
CA THR A 39 -3.35 -2.81 -6.53
C THR A 39 -1.87 -2.96 -6.88
N GLN A 40 -1.10 -1.87 -6.81
CA GLN A 40 0.34 -2.00 -6.66
C GLN A 40 0.60 -2.75 -5.36
N GLY A 41 1.33 -3.86 -5.45
CA GLY A 41 1.86 -4.61 -4.32
C GLY A 41 2.79 -3.75 -3.48
N ASN A 42 2.19 -2.87 -2.69
CA ASN A 42 2.86 -1.93 -1.80
C ASN A 42 2.87 -2.51 -0.39
N ALA A 43 2.92 -3.83 -0.25
CA ALA A 43 2.95 -4.51 1.04
C ALA A 43 4.41 -4.72 1.44
N VAL A 44 4.83 -4.09 2.55
CA VAL A 44 6.19 -4.22 3.11
C VAL A 44 6.31 -5.50 3.95
N ALA A 45 5.20 -5.94 4.55
CA ALA A 45 5.10 -7.20 5.28
C ALA A 45 3.67 -7.74 5.24
N VAL A 46 3.51 -9.04 5.41
CA VAL A 46 2.21 -9.72 5.55
C VAL A 46 2.21 -10.40 6.92
N VAL A 47 1.20 -10.09 7.74
CA VAL A 47 1.03 -10.64 9.10
C VAL A 47 -0.34 -11.32 9.14
N GLY A 48 -0.37 -12.64 8.93
CA GLY A 48 -1.61 -13.40 8.81
C GLY A 48 -2.49 -12.89 7.65
N PRO A 49 -3.77 -12.53 7.89
CA PRO A 49 -4.63 -11.96 6.85
C PRO A 49 -4.38 -10.46 6.59
N TYR A 50 -3.63 -9.76 7.45
CA TYR A 50 -3.38 -8.33 7.30
C TYR A 50 -2.10 -8.04 6.51
N LYS A 51 -2.18 -7.04 5.65
CA LYS A 51 -1.04 -6.53 4.88
C LYS A 51 -0.61 -5.20 5.47
N VAL A 52 0.69 -5.04 5.72
CA VAL A 52 1.29 -3.75 6.09
C VAL A 52 1.67 -3.03 4.82
N SER A 53 0.98 -1.95 4.50
CA SER A 53 1.28 -1.14 3.33
C SER A 53 2.54 -0.28 3.53
N LYS A 54 3.19 0.12 2.44
CA LYS A 54 4.36 1.01 2.45
C LYS A 54 4.01 2.38 3.03
N ASP A 55 2.79 2.85 2.82
CA ASP A 55 2.34 4.14 3.37
C ASP A 55 2.12 4.07 4.88
N GLU A 56 1.66 2.93 5.41
CA GLU A 56 1.63 2.69 6.86
C GLU A 56 3.05 2.61 7.43
N TYR A 57 3.96 1.91 6.74
CA TYR A 57 5.35 1.79 7.15
C TYR A 57 6.08 3.14 7.18
N LEU A 58 5.95 3.94 6.13
CA LEU A 58 6.56 5.27 6.04
C LEU A 58 6.03 6.21 7.12
N ARG A 59 4.72 6.17 7.40
CA ARG A 59 4.11 6.96 8.49
C ARG A 59 4.63 6.52 9.86
N ALA A 60 4.70 5.23 10.13
CA ALA A 60 5.25 4.70 11.38
C ALA A 60 6.72 5.11 11.55
N LYS A 61 7.56 4.89 10.52
CA LYS A 61 8.97 5.29 10.51
C LYS A 61 9.15 6.78 10.81
N GLN A 62 8.36 7.65 10.18
CA GLN A 62 8.42 9.10 10.44
C GLN A 62 7.96 9.46 11.86
N GLY A 63 6.98 8.73 12.40
CA GLY A 63 6.57 8.83 13.81
C GLY A 63 7.70 8.51 14.78
N TYR A 64 8.34 7.34 14.60
CA TYR A 64 9.51 6.94 15.42
C TYR A 64 10.66 7.92 15.27
N PHE A 65 10.97 8.37 14.05
CA PHE A 65 12.03 9.35 13.83
C PHE A 65 11.77 10.66 14.59
N ARG A 66 10.54 11.19 14.55
CA ARG A 66 10.15 12.38 15.34
C ARG A 66 10.23 12.14 16.83
N PHE A 67 9.79 10.98 17.32
CA PHE A 67 9.88 10.64 18.74
C PHE A 67 11.33 10.62 19.23
N TYR A 68 12.22 9.92 18.54
CA TYR A 68 13.62 9.80 18.94
C TYR A 68 14.38 11.13 18.80
N ARG A 69 14.11 11.90 17.75
CA ARG A 69 14.74 13.20 17.55
C ARG A 69 14.21 14.25 18.52
N ASP A 70 12.90 14.39 18.64
CA ASP A 70 12.27 15.52 19.33
C ASP A 70 12.13 15.26 20.85
N GLN A 71 11.85 14.02 21.27
CA GLN A 71 11.68 13.69 22.69
C GLN A 71 12.97 13.20 23.35
N LEU A 72 13.78 12.40 22.65
CA LEU A 72 15.02 11.84 23.21
C LEU A 72 16.28 12.66 22.88
N LYS A 73 16.17 13.68 22.01
CA LYS A 73 17.28 14.55 21.56
C LYS A 73 18.52 13.76 21.09
N GLN A 74 18.31 12.56 20.57
CA GLN A 74 19.38 11.74 20.00
C GLN A 74 19.48 12.05 18.51
N GLU A 75 20.57 12.70 18.11
CA GLU A 75 20.82 13.03 16.69
C GLU A 75 21.38 11.83 15.90
N ASP A 76 22.06 10.90 16.56
CA ASP A 76 22.78 9.77 15.94
C ASP A 76 22.02 8.43 16.01
N VAL A 77 20.68 8.45 15.92
CA VAL A 77 19.93 7.20 15.87
C VAL A 77 20.07 6.58 14.48
N LYS A 78 20.68 5.40 14.42
CA LYS A 78 20.85 4.64 13.17
C LYS A 78 19.50 4.40 12.52
N GLU A 79 19.43 4.70 11.22
CA GLU A 79 18.20 4.55 10.45
C GLU A 79 17.69 3.11 10.46
N GLU A 80 18.59 2.12 10.40
CA GLU A 80 18.27 0.69 10.48
C GLU A 80 17.50 0.35 11.76
N THR A 81 17.88 0.93 12.90
CA THR A 81 17.20 0.71 14.18
C THR A 81 15.79 1.29 14.18
N ILE A 82 15.61 2.49 13.61
CA ILE A 82 14.27 3.10 13.47
C ILE A 82 13.38 2.27 12.53
N GLN A 83 13.96 1.75 11.44
CA GLN A 83 13.24 0.89 10.50
C GLN A 83 12.78 -0.41 11.16
N GLN A 84 13.67 -1.06 11.92
CA GLN A 84 13.34 -2.29 12.65
C GLN A 84 12.26 -2.04 13.72
N LEU A 85 12.39 -0.98 14.52
CA LEU A 85 11.39 -0.60 15.53
C LEU A 85 10.02 -0.31 14.91
N ALA A 86 10.00 0.42 13.78
CA ALA A 86 8.76 0.69 13.06
C ALA A 86 8.10 -0.58 12.54
N LEU A 87 8.89 -1.52 12.00
CA LEU A 87 8.38 -2.78 11.49
C LEU A 87 7.86 -3.68 12.61
N GLU A 88 8.63 -3.85 13.68
CA GLU A 88 8.24 -4.65 14.86
C GLU A 88 6.98 -4.08 15.54
N GLY A 89 6.89 -2.75 15.66
CA GLY A 89 5.71 -2.09 16.20
C GLY A 89 4.45 -2.33 15.34
N LEU A 90 4.59 -2.27 14.02
CA LEU A 90 3.49 -2.57 13.10
C LEU A 90 3.08 -4.04 13.18
N ILE A 91 4.05 -4.97 13.17
CA ILE A 91 3.76 -6.40 13.29
C ILE A 91 3.01 -6.68 14.59
N THR A 92 3.51 -6.17 15.72
CA THR A 92 2.88 -6.34 17.02
C THR A 92 1.44 -5.82 17.02
N THR A 93 1.23 -4.63 16.48
CA THR A 93 -0.12 -4.03 16.39
C THR A 93 -1.07 -4.88 15.55
N LYS A 94 -0.62 -5.35 14.37
CA LYS A 94 -1.44 -6.21 13.51
C LYS A 94 -1.72 -7.58 14.16
N SER A 95 -0.78 -8.12 14.92
CA SER A 95 -0.99 -9.36 15.69
C SER A 95 -2.04 -9.17 16.79
N TRP A 96 -2.04 -8.03 17.50
CA TRP A 96 -3.08 -7.72 18.48
C TRP A 96 -4.45 -7.52 17.81
N GLN A 97 -4.50 -6.88 16.64
CA GLN A 97 -5.74 -6.74 15.87
C GLN A 97 -6.28 -8.10 15.43
N PHE A 98 -5.42 -8.99 14.96
CA PHE A 98 -5.81 -10.36 14.61
C PHE A 98 -6.42 -11.09 15.81
N LEU A 99 -5.78 -11.02 16.98
CA LEU A 99 -6.28 -11.66 18.19
C LEU A 99 -7.60 -11.03 18.67
N ALA A 100 -7.72 -9.71 18.59
CA ALA A 100 -8.95 -9.00 18.95
C ALA A 100 -10.12 -9.44 18.06
N ASP A 101 -9.88 -9.56 16.75
CA ASP A 101 -10.88 -10.05 15.79
C ASP A 101 -11.25 -11.52 16.06
N GLU A 102 -10.27 -12.38 16.37
CA GLU A 102 -10.51 -13.78 16.77
C GLU A 102 -11.35 -13.88 18.05
N MET A 103 -11.10 -12.99 19.01
CA MET A 103 -11.83 -12.91 20.28
C MET A 103 -13.13 -12.10 20.20
N ASN A 104 -13.49 -11.57 19.02
CA ASN A 104 -14.64 -10.67 18.81
C ASN A 104 -14.65 -9.47 19.77
N LEU A 105 -13.47 -8.92 20.10
CA LEU A 105 -13.31 -7.72 20.90
C LEU A 105 -13.47 -6.49 20.01
N ALA A 106 -14.66 -5.89 20.03
CA ALA A 106 -14.95 -4.65 19.33
C ALA A 106 -15.22 -3.51 20.32
N VAL A 107 -14.72 -2.32 20.02
CA VAL A 107 -15.02 -1.10 20.80
C VAL A 107 -16.13 -0.34 20.09
N SER A 108 -17.19 0.01 20.83
CA SER A 108 -18.27 0.83 20.28
C SER A 108 -17.84 2.29 20.12
N ALA A 109 -18.50 3.02 19.21
CA ALA A 109 -18.24 4.45 19.03
C ALA A 109 -18.48 5.25 20.32
N GLN A 110 -19.44 4.81 21.14
CA GLN A 110 -19.78 5.45 22.41
C GLN A 110 -18.67 5.26 23.45
N GLU A 111 -18.16 4.03 23.61
CA GLU A 111 -17.05 3.74 24.52
C GLU A 111 -15.77 4.47 24.10
N LEU A 112 -15.50 4.55 22.79
CA LEU A 112 -14.37 5.32 22.28
C LEU A 112 -14.50 6.81 22.59
N HIS A 113 -15.69 7.38 22.35
CA HIS A 113 -15.98 8.78 22.66
C HIS A 113 -15.77 9.07 24.15
N ASP A 114 -16.33 8.23 25.03
CA ASP A 114 -16.25 8.41 26.46
C ASP A 114 -14.81 8.25 26.98
N ALA A 115 -14.03 7.35 26.40
CA ALA A 115 -12.60 7.21 26.71
C ALA A 115 -11.80 8.47 26.36
N ILE A 116 -12.09 9.10 25.21
CA ILE A 116 -11.41 10.32 24.76
C ILE A 116 -11.79 11.52 25.64
N VAL A 117 -13.08 11.72 25.92
CA VAL A 117 -13.57 12.85 26.72
C VAL A 117 -13.08 12.78 28.17
N ASN A 118 -12.88 11.56 28.70
CA ASN A 118 -12.38 11.36 30.06
C ASN A 118 -10.85 11.45 30.18
N GLN A 119 -10.11 11.63 29.09
CA GLN A 119 -8.68 11.80 29.14
C GLN A 119 -8.33 13.24 29.55
N LYS A 120 -7.58 13.38 30.65
CA LYS A 120 -7.22 14.67 31.26
C LYS A 120 -6.51 15.62 30.29
N ASP A 121 -5.74 15.09 29.33
CA ASP A 121 -5.03 15.88 28.33
C ASP A 121 -5.95 16.62 27.35
N PHE A 122 -7.21 16.18 27.23
CA PHE A 122 -8.23 16.76 26.35
C PHE A 122 -9.31 17.53 27.12
N GLN A 123 -9.24 17.52 28.45
CA GLN A 123 -10.12 18.33 29.28
C GLN A 123 -9.53 19.74 29.39
N LYS A 124 -10.38 20.74 29.15
CA LYS A 124 -10.02 22.14 29.35
C LYS A 124 -9.98 22.40 30.85
N ASP A 125 -8.89 23.01 31.34
CA ASP A 125 -8.80 23.55 32.71
C ASP A 125 -10.00 24.47 33.03
#